data_AF-A0A821M035-F1
#
_entry.id   AF-A0A821M035-F1
#
_cell.length_a   1.000
_cell.length_b   1.000
_cell.length_c   1.000
_cell.angle_alpha   90.00
_cell.angle_beta   90.00
_cell.angle_gamma   90.00
#
_symmetry.space_group_name_H-M   'P 1'
#
loop_
_entity.id
_entity.type
_entity.pdbx_description
1 polymer ?
#
loop_
_entity_poly.entity_id
_entity_poly.type
_entity_poly.pdbx_seq_one_letter_code
_entity_poly.pdbx_strand_id
1 'polypeptide(L)'
;MTAIIKRNTTIPTKQTQTFPLTSFPKNQSGIIINVFEGDRSMTKDNHLLDSFELADISSNSDDGSEIEVTFEIDANSSLYVSADDKTSGKSNKITITIEKERLSRDEIERMVADAEKYKNEDEIQRNRIKVVNSLELYCFNMKTTINDEKLKDKINVYDEKKMIDALENTL
;
A
#
# COMPACT_ATOMS: atom_id res chain seq x y z
N MET A 1 6.70 -2.20 0.70
CA MET A 1 6.28 -2.64 2.05
C MET A 1 6.05 -1.40 2.90
N THR A 2 4.94 -1.32 3.63
CA THR A 2 4.68 -0.27 4.62
C THR A 2 4.61 -0.93 5.99
N ALA A 3 5.58 -0.66 6.86
CA ALA A 3 5.64 -1.25 8.19
C ALA A 3 4.76 -0.45 9.16
N ILE A 4 3.69 -1.07 9.66
CA ILE A 4 2.76 -0.46 10.62
C ILE A 4 3.25 -0.64 12.06
N ILE A 5 3.67 -1.86 12.42
CA ILE A 5 4.32 -2.15 13.71
C ILE A 5 5.81 -2.39 13.44
N LYS A 6 6.67 -1.64 14.13
CA LYS A 6 8.13 -1.79 14.01
C LYS A 6 8.61 -2.96 14.86
N ARG A 7 9.71 -3.59 14.44
CA ARG A 7 10.39 -4.60 15.23
C ARG A 7 10.79 -4.06 16.61
N ASN A 8 10.74 -4.92 17.62
CA ASN A 8 11.02 -4.60 19.04
C ASN A 8 10.05 -3.59 19.68
N THR A 9 8.86 -3.41 19.11
CA THR A 9 7.78 -2.65 19.79
C THR A 9 7.27 -3.45 20.99
N THR A 10 7.10 -2.79 22.13
CA THR A 10 6.54 -3.40 23.36
C THR A 10 5.10 -3.87 23.11
N ILE A 11 4.82 -5.14 23.42
CA ILE A 11 3.46 -5.71 23.37
C ILE A 11 2.82 -5.72 24.77
N PRO A 12 1.49 -5.55 24.90
CA PRO A 12 0.51 -5.38 23.82
C PRO A 12 0.56 -3.99 23.17
N THR A 13 0.28 -3.92 21.87
CA THR A 13 0.29 -2.66 21.11
C THR A 13 -0.80 -2.62 20.05
N LYS A 14 -1.27 -1.42 19.73
CA LYS A 14 -2.25 -1.15 18.68
C LYS A 14 -1.76 0.02 17.85
N GLN A 15 -1.70 -0.18 16.53
CA GLN A 15 -1.29 0.84 15.57
C GLN A 15 -2.30 0.88 14.44
N THR A 16 -2.63 2.08 14.00
CA THR A 16 -3.62 2.32 12.95
C THR A 16 -3.01 3.23 11.91
N GLN A 17 -3.20 2.87 10.64
CA GLN A 17 -2.74 3.66 9.50
C GLN A 17 -3.85 3.79 8.46
N THR A 18 -4.04 5.01 7.98
CA THR A 18 -5.02 5.31 6.94
C THR A 18 -4.36 5.31 5.57
N PHE A 19 -5.00 4.67 4.61
CA PHE A 19 -4.58 4.61 3.20
C PHE A 19 -5.69 5.21 2.33
N PRO A 20 -5.36 6.16 1.44
CA PRO A 20 -6.36 6.70 0.52
C PRO A 20 -6.70 5.65 -0.54
N LEU A 21 -7.98 5.57 -0.92
CA LEU A 21 -8.46 4.59 -1.90
C LEU A 21 -7.75 4.72 -3.27
N THR A 22 -7.28 5.93 -3.59
CA THR A 22 -6.48 6.23 -4.79
C THR A 22 -5.14 5.50 -4.87
N SER A 23 -4.65 4.97 -3.74
CA SER A 23 -3.42 4.15 -3.70
C SER A 23 -3.63 2.73 -4.23
N PHE A 24 -4.87 2.30 -4.45
CA PHE A 24 -5.22 0.95 -4.87
C PHE A 24 -5.64 0.90 -6.34
N PRO A 25 -5.51 -0.26 -7.01
CA PRO A 25 -5.89 -0.41 -8.42
C PRO A 25 -7.37 -0.07 -8.63
N LYS A 26 -7.65 0.79 -9.63
CA LYS A 26 -9.01 1.18 -9.98
C LYS A 26 -9.81 -0.02 -10.50
N ASN A 27 -11.12 -0.01 -10.26
CA ASN A 27 -12.09 -0.95 -10.81
C ASN A 27 -12.02 -2.39 -10.22
N GLN A 28 -11.52 -2.55 -9.00
CA GLN A 28 -11.72 -3.79 -8.24
C GLN A 28 -12.91 -3.61 -7.30
N SER A 29 -13.82 -4.58 -7.29
CA SER A 29 -14.93 -4.66 -6.32
C SER A 29 -14.46 -4.94 -4.89
N GLY A 30 -13.16 -5.19 -4.70
CA GLY A 30 -12.54 -5.41 -3.40
C GLY A 30 -11.05 -5.15 -3.42
N ILE A 31 -10.47 -4.96 -2.24
CA ILE A 31 -9.02 -4.77 -2.05
C ILE A 31 -8.46 -5.95 -1.29
N ILE A 32 -7.36 -6.52 -1.82
CA ILE A 32 -6.62 -7.57 -1.15
C ILE A 32 -5.55 -6.94 -0.26
N ILE A 33 -5.60 -7.25 1.03
CA ILE A 33 -4.67 -6.81 2.05
C ILE A 33 -3.77 -7.99 2.40
N ASN A 34 -2.49 -7.83 2.08
CA ASN A 34 -1.46 -8.82 2.35
C ASN A 34 -0.67 -8.41 3.59
N VAL A 35 -0.59 -9.31 4.58
CA VAL A 35 0.11 -9.09 5.84
C VAL A 35 1.47 -9.77 5.78
N PHE A 36 2.54 -9.00 5.92
CA PHE A 36 3.91 -9.51 5.86
C PHE A 36 4.67 -9.27 7.17
N GLU A 37 5.59 -10.19 7.47
CA GLU A 37 6.60 -10.09 8.53
C GLU A 37 8.00 -9.95 7.91
N GLY A 38 8.72 -8.92 8.30
CA GLY A 38 10.12 -8.71 7.90
C GLY A 38 10.54 -7.24 7.87
N ASP A 39 11.85 -7.02 7.85
CA ASP A 39 12.48 -5.69 7.94
C ASP A 39 12.89 -5.12 6.55
N ARG A 40 12.67 -5.86 5.46
CA ARG A 40 13.08 -5.44 4.11
C ARG A 40 12.06 -4.54 3.43
N SER A 41 12.53 -3.73 2.48
CA SER A 41 11.72 -2.69 1.81
C SER A 41 10.67 -3.25 0.85
N MET A 42 10.95 -4.40 0.25
CA MET A 42 10.13 -5.03 -0.78
C MET A 42 9.37 -6.21 -0.19
N THR A 43 8.09 -6.35 -0.53
CA THR A 43 7.23 -7.42 -0.02
C THR A 43 7.69 -8.82 -0.45
N LYS A 44 8.31 -8.94 -1.63
CA LYS A 44 8.86 -10.21 -2.16
C LYS A 44 9.97 -10.82 -1.29
N ASP A 45 10.64 -10.00 -0.49
CA ASP A 45 11.79 -10.40 0.33
C ASP A 45 11.41 -10.59 1.80
N ASN A 46 10.12 -10.44 2.13
CA ASN A 46 9.56 -10.61 3.47
C ASN A 46 8.67 -11.86 3.50
N HIS A 47 8.35 -12.35 4.69
CA HIS A 47 7.50 -13.51 4.90
C HIS A 47 6.02 -13.10 4.84
N LEU A 48 5.21 -13.76 4.02
CA LEU A 48 3.76 -13.54 3.98
C LEU A 48 3.12 -14.34 5.10
N LEU A 49 2.42 -13.66 6.01
CA LEU A 49 1.70 -14.31 7.11
C LEU A 49 0.31 -14.75 6.67
N ASP A 50 -0.46 -13.83 6.09
CA ASP A 50 -1.82 -14.10 5.63
C ASP A 50 -2.28 -12.99 4.66
N SER A 51 -3.40 -13.23 3.99
CA SER A 51 -4.04 -12.27 3.10
C SER A 51 -5.55 -12.34 3.23
N PHE A 52 -6.22 -11.18 3.19
CA PHE A 52 -7.67 -11.12 3.20
C PHE A 52 -8.20 -10.03 2.28
N GLU A 53 -9.43 -10.21 1.81
CA GLU A 53 -10.08 -9.28 0.90
C GLU A 53 -11.12 -8.43 1.65
N LEU A 54 -11.06 -7.12 1.46
CA LEU A 54 -12.15 -6.20 1.79
C LEU A 54 -13.02 -6.05 0.54
N ALA A 55 -14.14 -6.76 0.47
CA ALA A 55 -15.07 -6.73 -0.65
C ALA A 55 -16.10 -5.59 -0.55
N ASP A 56 -16.80 -5.33 -1.66
CA ASP A 56 -17.87 -4.35 -1.83
C ASP A 56 -17.46 -2.91 -1.53
N ILE A 57 -16.26 -2.53 -1.96
CA ILE A 57 -15.77 -1.16 -1.79
C ILE A 57 -16.47 -0.26 -2.81
N SER A 58 -17.02 0.85 -2.32
CA SER A 58 -17.72 1.82 -3.17
C SER A 58 -16.75 2.38 -4.21
N SER A 59 -17.01 2.11 -5.49
CA SER A 59 -16.20 2.64 -6.60
C SER A 59 -16.42 4.12 -6.86
N ASN A 60 -17.26 4.79 -6.06
CA ASN A 60 -17.51 6.22 -6.18
C ASN A 60 -16.23 6.95 -5.78
N SER A 61 -15.53 7.36 -6.82
CA SER A 61 -14.24 8.02 -6.88
C SER A 61 -14.28 9.44 -6.33
N ASP A 62 -14.85 9.63 -5.13
CA ASP A 62 -14.70 10.88 -4.42
C ASP A 62 -13.32 10.89 -3.74
N ASP A 63 -12.61 12.00 -3.88
CA ASP A 63 -11.23 12.26 -3.41
C ASP A 63 -11.02 12.14 -1.88
N GLY A 64 -11.98 11.57 -1.14
CA GLY A 64 -11.98 11.45 0.32
C GLY A 64 -12.20 10.04 0.86
N SER A 65 -12.30 9.00 0.02
CA SER A 65 -12.46 7.63 0.51
C SER A 65 -11.16 7.11 1.13
N GLU A 66 -11.20 6.82 2.42
CA GLU A 66 -10.07 6.38 3.24
C GLU A 66 -10.31 4.99 3.82
N ILE A 67 -9.30 4.13 3.72
CA ILE A 67 -9.27 2.80 4.34
C ILE A 67 -8.37 2.86 5.55
N GLU A 68 -8.92 2.62 6.72
CA GLU A 68 -8.20 2.53 7.97
C GLU A 68 -7.79 1.08 8.22
N VAL A 69 -6.49 0.82 8.28
CA VAL A 69 -5.95 -0.50 8.59
C VAL A 69 -5.36 -0.48 9.99
N THR A 70 -5.84 -1.35 10.86
CA THR A 70 -5.43 -1.45 12.26
C THR A 70 -4.76 -2.78 12.54
N PHE A 71 -3.58 -2.71 13.15
CA PHE A 71 -2.79 -3.84 13.62
C PHE A 71 -2.77 -3.81 15.14
N GLU A 72 -3.22 -4.89 15.77
CA GLU A 72 -3.22 -5.06 17.22
C GLU A 72 -2.51 -6.36 17.58
N ILE A 73 -1.51 -6.29 18.46
CA ILE A 73 -0.81 -7.45 18.98
C ILE A 73 -1.12 -7.56 20.47
N ASP A 74 -1.66 -8.71 20.88
CA ASP A 74 -1.98 -8.98 22.27
C ASP A 74 -0.78 -9.53 23.07
N ALA A 75 -0.97 -9.72 24.37
CA ALA A 75 0.03 -10.30 25.25
C ALA A 75 0.34 -11.79 24.95
N ASN A 76 -0.54 -12.47 24.22
CA ASN A 76 -0.37 -13.87 23.82
C ASN A 76 0.32 -14.00 22.45
N SER A 77 0.80 -12.90 21.87
CA SER A 77 1.38 -12.87 20.51
C SER A 77 0.39 -13.30 19.41
N SER A 78 -0.89 -13.02 19.58
CA SER A 78 -1.89 -13.06 18.50
C SER A 78 -1.95 -11.69 17.84
N LEU A 79 -1.84 -11.68 16.51
CA LEU A 79 -1.96 -10.49 15.68
C LEU A 79 -3.39 -10.39 15.13
N TYR A 80 -4.07 -9.31 15.44
CA TYR A 80 -5.35 -8.94 14.88
C TYR A 80 -5.12 -7.86 13.83
N VAL A 81 -5.57 -8.12 12.61
CA VAL A 81 -5.53 -7.13 11.54
C VAL A 81 -6.95 -6.83 11.11
N SER A 82 -7.37 -5.57 11.20
CA SER A 82 -8.64 -5.10 10.66
C SER A 82 -8.41 -4.05 9.57
N ALA A 83 -9.33 -4.01 8.61
CA ALA A 83 -9.40 -2.96 7.62
C ALA A 83 -10.83 -2.47 7.51
N ASP A 84 -10.98 -1.16 7.61
CA ASP A 84 -12.24 -0.46 7.77
C ASP A 84 -12.31 0.65 6.70
N ASP A 85 -13.24 0.53 5.75
CA ASP A 85 -13.56 1.61 4.82
C ASP A 85 -14.46 2.64 5.51
N LYS A 86 -13.93 3.84 5.76
CA LYS A 86 -14.65 4.92 6.46
C LYS A 86 -15.88 5.43 5.72
N THR A 87 -15.96 5.19 4.42
CA THR A 87 -17.04 5.71 3.56
C THR A 87 -18.20 4.74 3.49
N SER A 88 -17.92 3.46 3.21
CA SER A 88 -18.96 2.42 3.12
C SER A 88 -19.34 1.81 4.47
N GLY A 89 -18.50 1.99 5.50
CA GLY A 89 -18.65 1.34 6.81
C GLY A 89 -18.39 -0.17 6.76
N LYS A 90 -17.87 -0.69 5.64
CA LYS A 90 -17.47 -2.09 5.51
C LYS A 90 -16.16 -2.32 6.24
N SER A 91 -16.10 -3.40 6.98
CA SER A 91 -14.91 -3.81 7.71
C SER A 91 -14.66 -5.29 7.48
N ASN A 92 -13.40 -5.69 7.34
CA ASN A 92 -13.00 -7.08 7.43
C ASN A 92 -11.81 -7.22 8.39
N LYS A 93 -11.71 -8.38 9.05
CA LYS A 93 -10.62 -8.65 9.99
C LYS A 93 -10.18 -10.10 9.94
N ILE A 94 -8.90 -10.30 10.21
CA ILE A 94 -8.31 -11.62 10.40
C ILE A 94 -7.55 -11.69 11.71
N THR A 95 -7.42 -12.90 12.22
CA THR A 95 -6.62 -13.21 13.40
C THR A 95 -5.53 -14.18 12.99
N ILE A 96 -4.28 -13.74 13.12
CA ILE A 96 -3.09 -14.51 12.82
C ILE A 96 -2.46 -14.94 14.15
N THR A 97 -2.50 -16.24 14.43
CA THR A 97 -1.82 -16.81 15.60
C THR A 97 -0.40 -17.18 15.21
N ILE A 98 0.59 -16.47 15.77
CA ILE A 98 2.02 -16.61 15.42
C ILE A 98 2.58 -18.02 15.76
N GLU A 99 1.87 -18.82 16.56
CA GLU A 99 2.29 -20.19 16.92
C GLU A 99 2.36 -21.17 15.74
N LYS A 100 1.61 -20.96 14.65
CA LYS A 100 1.53 -21.96 13.58
C LYS A 100 2.74 -21.98 12.63
N GLU A 101 3.48 -20.88 12.49
CA GLU A 101 4.61 -20.77 11.55
C GLU A 101 5.69 -19.81 12.06
N ARG A 102 6.04 -19.91 13.35
CA ARG A 102 7.12 -19.07 13.89
C ARG A 102 8.44 -19.41 13.18
N LEU A 103 9.03 -18.41 12.52
CA LEU A 103 10.40 -18.48 12.00
C LEU A 103 11.34 -18.96 13.11
N SER A 104 12.22 -19.90 12.78
CA SER A 104 13.25 -20.34 13.71
C SER A 104 14.15 -19.16 14.09
N ARG A 105 14.82 -19.24 15.25
CA ARG A 105 15.77 -18.19 15.67
C ARG A 105 16.82 -17.92 14.60
N ASP A 106 17.32 -18.98 13.96
CA ASP A 106 18.34 -18.89 12.91
C ASP A 106 17.80 -18.19 11.66
N GLU A 107 16.55 -18.43 11.28
CA GLU A 107 15.89 -17.73 10.16
C GLU A 107 15.67 -16.25 10.48
N ILE A 108 15.25 -15.93 11.71
CA ILE A 108 15.11 -14.54 12.16
C ILE A 108 16.46 -13.83 12.09
N GLU A 109 17.52 -14.42 12.64
CA GLU A 109 18.86 -13.83 12.61
C GLU A 109 19.36 -13.63 11.18
N ARG A 110 19.12 -14.62 10.30
CA ARG A 110 19.45 -14.51 8.88
C ARG A 110 18.69 -13.38 8.19
N MET A 111 17.36 -13.28 8.38
CA MET A 111 16.55 -12.22 7.77
C MET A 111 17.02 -10.84 8.19
N VAL A 112 17.46 -10.70 9.44
CA VAL A 112 17.95 -9.44 10.00
C VAL A 112 19.33 -9.10 9.45
N ALA A 113 20.22 -10.08 9.35
CA ALA A 113 21.52 -9.90 8.71
C ALA A 113 21.37 -9.52 7.23
N ASP A 114 20.46 -10.18 6.52
CA ASP A 114 20.14 -9.87 5.12
C ASP A 114 19.54 -8.45 4.99
N ALA A 115 18.62 -8.06 5.88
CA ALA A 115 18.05 -6.72 5.87
C ALA A 115 19.11 -5.62 6.06
N GLU A 116 20.07 -5.80 6.99
CA GLU A 116 21.14 -4.82 7.18
C GLU A 116 22.15 -4.84 6.01
N LYS A 117 22.46 -6.03 5.47
CA LYS A 117 23.35 -6.18 4.32
C LYS A 117 22.82 -5.49 3.07
N TYR A 118 21.53 -5.63 2.77
CA TYR A 118 20.91 -5.09 1.56
C TYR A 118 20.27 -3.71 1.77
N LYS A 119 20.41 -3.11 2.95
CA LYS A 119 19.78 -1.83 3.31
C LYS A 119 19.98 -0.71 2.29
N ASN A 120 21.20 -0.54 1.78
CA ASN A 120 21.51 0.49 0.77
C ASN A 120 20.83 0.20 -0.57
N GLU A 121 20.81 -1.06 -1.01
CA GLU A 121 20.14 -1.46 -2.25
C GLU A 121 18.63 -1.29 -2.12
N ASP A 122 18.08 -1.71 -0.99
CA ASP A 122 16.69 -1.55 -0.60
C ASP A 122 16.27 -0.07 -0.59
N GLU A 123 17.12 0.83 -0.10
CA GLU A 123 16.88 2.28 -0.12
C GLU A 123 16.86 2.84 -1.54
N ILE A 124 17.79 2.43 -2.40
CA ILE A 124 17.82 2.82 -3.82
C ILE A 124 16.55 2.34 -4.52
N GLN A 125 16.14 1.09 -4.31
CA GLN A 125 14.92 0.53 -4.90
C GLN A 125 13.67 1.24 -4.40
N ARG A 126 13.59 1.50 -3.08
CA ARG A 126 12.48 2.26 -2.48
C ARG A 126 12.39 3.66 -3.07
N ASN A 127 13.52 4.35 -3.23
CA ASN A 127 13.54 5.68 -3.83
C ASN A 127 13.15 5.64 -5.31
N ARG A 128 13.60 4.64 -6.06
CA ARG A 128 13.17 4.42 -7.44
C ARG A 128 11.65 4.26 -7.52
N ILE A 129 11.05 3.41 -6.69
CA ILE A 129 9.60 3.20 -6.65
C ILE A 129 8.87 4.49 -6.26
N LYS A 130 9.37 5.24 -5.26
CA LYS A 130 8.79 6.53 -4.90
C LYS A 130 8.77 7.51 -6.08
N VAL A 131 9.87 7.59 -6.83
CA VAL A 131 9.97 8.47 -8.00
C VAL A 131 9.02 8.03 -9.10
N VAL A 132 8.95 6.72 -9.39
CA VAL A 132 8.01 6.15 -10.37
C VAL A 132 6.56 6.46 -9.96
N ASN A 133 6.17 6.16 -8.72
CA ASN A 133 4.82 6.45 -8.23
C ASN A 133 4.51 7.96 -8.25
N SER A 134 5.49 8.82 -7.98
CA SER A 134 5.32 10.28 -8.06
C SER A 134 5.11 10.75 -9.49
N LEU A 135 5.84 10.15 -10.45
CA LEU A 135 5.68 10.43 -11.87
C LEU A 135 4.33 9.94 -12.39
N GLU A 136 3.92 8.72 -12.03
CA GLU A 136 2.61 8.17 -12.36
C GLU A 136 1.47 9.05 -11.83
N LEU A 137 1.56 9.49 -10.57
CA LEU A 137 0.61 10.42 -9.98
C LEU A 137 0.57 11.76 -10.74
N TYR A 138 1.73 12.29 -11.13
CA TYR A 138 1.81 13.52 -11.91
C TYR A 138 1.15 13.37 -13.28
N CYS A 139 1.48 12.30 -14.01
CA CYS A 139 0.87 11.99 -15.31
C CYS A 139 -0.63 11.79 -15.18
N PHE A 140 -1.10 11.12 -14.12
CA PHE A 140 -2.50 10.91 -13.83
C PHE A 140 -3.24 12.23 -13.58
N ASN A 141 -2.67 13.10 -12.74
CA ASN A 141 -3.24 14.42 -12.45
C ASN A 141 -3.30 15.28 -13.70
N MET A 142 -2.25 15.22 -14.54
CA MET A 142 -2.20 15.96 -15.80
C MET A 142 -3.25 15.45 -16.80
N LYS A 143 -3.40 14.13 -16.94
CA LYS A 143 -4.44 13.52 -17.77
C LYS A 143 -5.85 13.88 -17.29
N THR A 144 -6.07 13.92 -15.99
CA THR A 144 -7.35 14.34 -15.39
C THR A 144 -7.63 15.82 -15.68
N THR A 145 -6.60 16.67 -15.52
CA THR A 145 -6.70 18.12 -15.78
C THR A 145 -6.98 18.42 -17.25
N ILE A 146 -6.34 17.70 -18.19
CA ILE A 146 -6.57 17.87 -19.63
C ILE A 146 -7.99 17.45 -20.02
N ASN A 147 -8.53 16.41 -19.38
CA ASN A 147 -9.88 15.91 -19.64
C ASN A 147 -11.00 16.68 -18.92
N ASP A 148 -10.68 17.70 -18.11
CA ASP A 148 -11.68 18.54 -17.44
C ASP A 148 -12.41 19.41 -18.48
N GLU A 149 -13.75 19.30 -18.54
CA GLU A 149 -14.61 20.04 -19.45
C GLU A 149 -14.39 21.57 -19.39
N LYS A 150 -14.00 22.12 -18.24
CA LYS A 150 -13.75 23.57 -18.08
C LYS A 150 -12.45 24.04 -18.72
N LEU A 151 -11.50 23.13 -18.90
CA LEU A 151 -10.18 23.40 -19.46
C LEU A 151 -10.05 22.92 -20.90
N LYS A 152 -10.85 21.93 -21.30
CA LYS A 152 -10.88 21.38 -22.65
C LYS A 152 -11.14 22.44 -23.72
N ASP A 153 -12.05 23.38 -23.46
CA ASP A 153 -12.36 24.48 -24.40
C ASP A 153 -11.25 25.56 -24.47
N LYS A 154 -10.29 25.55 -23.55
CA LYS A 154 -9.18 26.51 -23.47
C LYS A 154 -7.87 25.99 -24.04
N ILE A 155 -7.79 24.69 -24.31
CA ILE A 155 -6.60 24.03 -24.85
C ILE A 155 -6.81 23.80 -26.34
N ASN A 156 -5.82 24.15 -27.15
CA ASN A 156 -5.86 23.84 -28.58
C ASN A 156 -5.74 22.32 -28.78
N VAL A 157 -6.55 21.77 -29.67
CA VAL A 157 -6.55 20.34 -30.07
C VAL A 157 -5.15 19.82 -30.43
N TYR A 158 -4.31 20.68 -31.04
CA TYR A 158 -2.92 20.33 -31.35
C TYR A 158 -2.06 20.12 -30.10
N ASP A 159 -2.19 21.00 -29.11
CA ASP A 159 -1.44 20.93 -27.85
C ASP A 159 -1.97 19.83 -26.94
N GLU A 160 -3.29 19.61 -26.92
CA GLU A 160 -3.94 18.49 -26.23
C GLU A 160 -3.37 17.15 -26.70
N LYS A 161 -3.34 16.93 -28.02
CA LYS A 161 -2.82 15.68 -28.59
C LYS A 161 -1.33 15.49 -28.27
N LYS A 162 -0.53 16.55 -28.38
CA LYS A 162 0.91 16.49 -28.05
C LYS A 162 1.16 16.19 -26.57
N MET A 163 0.33 16.72 -25.67
CA MET A 163 0.40 16.43 -24.24
C MET A 163 -0.01 14.98 -23.93
N ILE A 164 -1.07 14.47 -24.55
CA ILE A 164 -1.50 13.06 -24.39
C ILE A 164 -0.42 12.11 -24.92
N ASP A 165 0.12 12.36 -26.12
CA ASP A 165 1.21 11.55 -26.68
C ASP A 165 2.45 11.57 -25.77
N ALA A 166 2.80 12.72 -25.20
CA ALA A 166 3.92 12.82 -24.25
C ALA A 166 3.66 12.04 -22.95
N LEU A 167 2.43 12.06 -22.43
CA LEU A 167 2.03 11.31 -21.24
C LEU A 167 2.06 9.79 -21.49
N GLU A 168 1.57 9.34 -22.65
CA GLU A 168 1.58 7.93 -23.04
C GLU A 168 2.99 7.40 -23.34
N ASN A 169 3.92 8.24 -23.81
CA ASN A 169 5.31 7.84 -23.99
C ASN A 169 6.12 7.83 -22.68
N THR A 170 5.62 8.49 -21.62
CA THR A 170 6.32 8.61 -20.33
C THR A 170 5.93 7.49 -19.36
N LEU A 171 4.71 6.98 -19.47
CA LEU A 171 4.18 5.83 -18.71
C LEU A 171 4.51 4.52 -19.43
#